data_AF-A0A954Y146-F1
#
_entry.id   AF-A0A954Y146-F1
#
_cell.length_a   1.000
_cell.length_b   1.000
_cell.length_c   1.000
_cell.angle_alpha   90.00
_cell.angle_beta   90.00
_cell.angle_gamma   90.00
#
_symmetry.space_group_name_H-M   'P 1'
#
loop_
_entity.id
_entity.type
_entity.pdbx_description
1 polymer ?
#
loop_
_entity_poly.entity_id
_entity_poly.type
_entity_poly.pdbx_seq_one_letter_code
_entity_poly.pdbx_strand_id
1 'polypeptide(L)'
;MQLVITTALLVIACQTAVAHPAACRITNRQGAVESAGSGTLVDVTDDGAAGLVLACAHLFSDGAGEVVVAFPGGGRHGALVVDIDRQADLAALEIAKPRVAPAAIAPAEEAVELAAATQFRACGFGGDGRLQCTTGRFLGQAGDAQRVSWKFAGAVRSGDSGGGVFDSQGRLVAVAWGATDGVTYASGGGPLRRFLQRVLGRRTERVLARRPVRLAPAADCPNGMCPLVPRGNAGSAPRVETDPAGNGHAAGAVGAGALVGRGVDERESTPPASACDCGDALAALGTRVHTLEQDTQTFARREQLDEFARADEVAQLAAEGRDERSSLAERIASLASGAKLGRAAGAAAAGALGVAGPAGWAIIAAGTIGGWWLGQRWRKRAKRKQSSSSRAPRASTLAPEATAAAAGTFPENDDANAAETTVNVQQPIERDDREARQLLRLSQLEGRDPLQDAVAGRLALDRLDAIADGDDDPPHRTWADELRRELRERFNEVAPTKFQVKAEGGGRKAEGTTP
;
A
#
# COMPACT_ATOMS: atom_id res chain seq x y z
N MET A 1 20.13 -16.27 69.51
CA MET A 1 20.87 -16.34 68.22
C MET A 1 20.27 -17.46 67.41
N GLN A 2 20.12 -17.27 66.09
CA GLN A 2 19.44 -18.14 65.13
C GLN A 2 17.90 -18.16 65.24
N LEU A 3 17.25 -17.42 64.33
CA LEU A 3 16.41 -17.96 63.25
C LEU A 3 15.40 -16.89 62.77
N VAL A 4 15.89 -15.74 62.31
CA VAL A 4 15.10 -14.79 61.51
C VAL A 4 15.54 -14.95 60.07
N ILE A 5 15.21 -16.12 59.49
CA ILE A 5 15.50 -16.48 58.11
C ILE A 5 14.27 -16.14 57.29
N THR A 6 14.32 -14.95 56.68
CA THR A 6 14.03 -14.76 55.25
C THR A 6 12.75 -15.40 54.72
N THR A 7 11.60 -14.91 55.17
CA THR A 7 10.37 -14.98 54.36
C THR A 7 10.35 -13.79 53.40
N ALA A 8 11.30 -13.78 52.46
CA ALA A 8 11.23 -12.89 51.31
C ALA A 8 10.10 -13.40 50.40
N LEU A 9 8.89 -12.91 50.68
CA LEU A 9 7.75 -12.99 49.78
C LEU A 9 8.18 -12.41 48.43
N LEU A 10 8.49 -13.29 47.51
CA LEU A 10 8.61 -13.01 46.09
C LEU A 10 7.20 -12.64 45.60
N VAL A 11 6.78 -11.40 45.88
CA VAL A 11 5.64 -10.78 45.20
C VAL A 11 6.08 -10.62 43.76
N ILE A 12 5.88 -11.66 42.96
CA ILE A 12 5.78 -11.54 41.51
C ILE A 12 4.52 -10.72 41.30
N ALA A 13 4.65 -9.39 41.43
CA ALA A 13 3.71 -8.47 40.89
C ALA A 13 3.75 -8.73 39.40
N CYS A 14 2.79 -9.53 38.92
CA CYS A 14 2.37 -9.50 37.54
C CYS A 14 1.97 -8.05 37.31
N GLN A 15 2.93 -7.23 36.87
CA GLN A 15 2.68 -5.89 36.41
C GLN A 15 1.83 -6.08 35.17
N THR A 16 0.51 -6.17 35.38
CA THR A 16 -0.45 -5.96 34.32
C THR A 16 -0.08 -4.60 33.76
N ALA A 17 0.51 -4.59 32.57
CA ALA A 17 0.98 -3.37 31.94
C ALA A 17 -0.23 -2.43 31.86
N VAL A 18 -0.29 -1.46 32.77
CA VAL A 18 -1.46 -0.60 32.91
C VAL A 18 -1.57 0.16 31.62
N ALA A 19 -2.67 -0.07 30.91
CA ALA A 19 -2.90 0.58 29.65
C ALA A 19 -2.98 2.10 29.86
N HIS A 20 -2.46 2.86 28.91
CA HIS A 20 -2.41 4.31 29.06
C HIS A 20 -3.84 4.89 29.03
N PRO A 21 -4.28 5.66 30.05
CA PRO A 21 -5.67 6.12 30.14
C PRO A 21 -6.08 7.03 28.97
N ALA A 22 -5.14 7.79 28.41
CA ALA A 22 -5.35 8.62 27.23
C ALA A 22 -5.52 7.85 25.90
N ALA A 23 -5.29 6.53 25.89
CA ALA A 23 -5.55 5.71 24.71
C ALA A 23 -7.07 5.58 24.50
N CYS A 24 -7.50 5.70 23.25
CA CYS A 24 -8.92 5.62 22.87
C CYS A 24 -9.12 4.77 21.63
N ARG A 25 -10.33 4.23 21.47
CA ARG A 25 -10.78 3.58 20.26
C ARG A 25 -11.38 4.62 19.34
N ILE A 26 -11.06 4.52 18.05
CA ILE A 26 -11.62 5.38 17.00
C ILE A 26 -12.46 4.51 16.09
N THR A 27 -13.66 4.97 15.78
CA THR A 27 -14.53 4.39 14.77
C THR A 27 -14.91 5.49 13.79
N ASN A 28 -14.68 5.28 12.50
CA ASN A 28 -15.08 6.16 11.41
C ASN A 28 -16.11 5.42 10.55
N ARG A 29 -17.36 5.88 10.54
CA ARG A 29 -18.44 5.25 9.79
C ARG A 29 -18.87 6.14 8.62
N GLN A 30 -18.75 5.62 7.40
CA GLN A 30 -19.14 6.30 6.17
C GLN A 30 -20.14 5.44 5.39
N GLY A 31 -21.42 5.72 5.56
CA GLY A 31 -22.48 4.90 4.98
C GLY A 31 -22.45 3.47 5.52
N ALA A 32 -22.21 2.49 4.64
CA ALA A 32 -22.09 1.07 5.01
C ALA A 32 -20.66 0.66 5.40
N VAL A 33 -19.66 1.50 5.14
CA VAL A 33 -18.25 1.22 5.44
C VAL A 33 -17.94 1.70 6.86
N GLU A 34 -17.30 0.85 7.66
CA GLU A 34 -16.80 1.19 8.99
C GLU A 34 -15.31 0.86 9.06
N SER A 35 -14.50 1.87 9.40
CA SER A 35 -13.09 1.71 9.74
C SER A 35 -12.92 1.90 11.23
N ALA A 36 -12.10 1.07 11.87
CA ALA A 36 -11.82 1.14 13.29
C ALA A 36 -10.32 1.07 13.56
N GLY A 37 -9.89 1.86 14.53
CA GLY A 37 -8.51 1.93 14.96
C GLY A 37 -8.40 2.46 16.38
N SER A 38 -7.23 2.99 16.68
CA SER A 38 -6.85 3.51 17.98
C SER A 38 -6.41 4.96 17.86
N GLY A 39 -6.40 5.66 18.98
CA GLY A 39 -5.92 7.03 19.09
C GLY A 39 -5.36 7.34 20.47
N THR A 40 -4.73 8.50 20.60
CA THR A 40 -4.23 9.01 21.89
C THR A 40 -4.63 10.45 22.09
N LEU A 41 -5.28 10.78 23.21
CA LEU A 41 -5.52 12.17 23.63
C LEU A 41 -4.19 12.81 24.05
N VAL A 42 -3.80 13.90 23.40
CA VAL A 42 -2.49 14.54 23.61
C VAL A 42 -2.56 15.96 24.14
N ASP A 43 -3.73 16.59 24.07
CA ASP A 43 -3.91 17.96 24.54
C ASP A 43 -5.36 18.25 24.91
N VAL A 44 -5.59 19.03 25.96
CA VAL A 44 -6.91 19.49 26.42
C VAL A 44 -6.79 20.99 26.69
N THR A 45 -7.75 21.78 26.21
CA THR A 45 -7.74 23.22 26.48
C THR A 45 -7.80 23.51 27.98
N ASP A 46 -7.24 24.64 28.42
CA ASP A 46 -7.22 25.00 29.85
C ASP A 46 -8.62 25.05 30.49
N ASP A 47 -9.64 25.39 29.72
CA ASP A 47 -11.05 25.41 30.14
C ASP A 47 -11.74 24.03 30.08
N GLY A 48 -11.03 22.99 29.63
CA GLY A 48 -11.54 21.64 29.46
C GLY A 48 -12.58 21.48 28.34
N ALA A 49 -12.83 22.51 27.53
CA ALA A 49 -13.93 22.50 26.56
C ALA A 49 -13.64 21.58 25.35
N ALA A 50 -12.38 21.42 24.97
CA ALA A 50 -11.97 20.62 23.82
C ALA A 50 -10.74 19.76 24.12
N GLY A 51 -10.64 18.61 23.46
CA GLY A 51 -9.47 17.73 23.42
C GLY A 51 -8.95 17.53 22.01
N LEU A 52 -7.66 17.24 21.88
CA LEU A 52 -7.00 16.85 20.63
C LEU A 52 -6.51 15.40 20.73
N VAL A 53 -6.95 14.56 19.82
CA VAL A 53 -6.58 13.15 19.72
C VAL A 53 -5.74 12.94 18.46
N LEU A 54 -4.62 12.22 18.59
CA LEU A 54 -3.85 11.74 17.45
C LEU A 54 -4.32 10.35 17.03
N ALA A 55 -4.24 10.09 15.73
CA ALA A 55 -4.60 8.83 15.09
C ALA A 55 -3.76 8.61 13.82
N CYS A 56 -4.00 7.51 13.12
CA CYS A 56 -3.46 7.29 11.78
C CYS A 56 -4.31 7.99 10.71
N ALA A 57 -3.67 8.44 9.63
CA ALA A 57 -4.35 9.05 8.48
C ALA A 57 -5.17 8.02 7.69
N HIS A 58 -4.68 6.78 7.57
CA HIS A 58 -5.34 5.73 6.79
C HIS A 58 -6.71 5.32 7.34
N LEU A 59 -7.03 5.64 8.61
CA LEU A 59 -8.39 5.46 9.15
C LEU A 59 -9.44 6.35 8.44
N PHE A 60 -8.98 7.30 7.63
CA PHE A 60 -9.80 8.27 6.91
C PHE A 60 -9.51 8.27 5.40
N SER A 61 -8.99 7.17 4.85
CA SER A 61 -8.68 7.04 3.41
C SER A 61 -9.93 7.23 2.54
N ASP A 62 -11.06 6.64 2.94
CA ASP A 62 -12.34 6.75 2.23
C ASP A 62 -13.07 8.08 2.50
N GLY A 63 -12.57 8.86 3.45
CA GLY A 63 -13.15 10.10 3.93
C GLY A 63 -13.49 10.05 5.42
N ALA A 64 -13.94 11.18 5.95
CA ALA A 64 -14.39 11.31 7.33
C ALA A 64 -15.93 11.32 7.36
N GLY A 65 -16.52 10.28 7.94
CA GLY A 65 -17.96 10.18 8.17
C GLY A 65 -18.33 10.54 9.61
N GLU A 66 -19.12 9.69 10.25
CA GLU A 66 -19.37 9.78 11.68
C GLU A 66 -18.17 9.23 12.45
N VAL A 67 -17.34 10.12 12.99
CA VAL A 67 -16.15 9.75 13.76
C VAL A 67 -16.49 9.75 15.25
N VAL A 68 -16.28 8.60 15.90
CA VAL A 68 -16.50 8.41 17.34
C VAL A 68 -15.20 8.01 18.01
N VAL A 69 -14.87 8.70 19.10
CA VAL A 69 -13.72 8.43 19.97
C VAL A 69 -14.22 7.90 21.30
N ALA A 70 -13.77 6.72 21.72
CA ALA A 70 -14.19 6.08 22.97
C ALA A 70 -13.00 5.80 23.89
N PHE A 71 -13.06 6.30 25.12
CA PHE A 71 -12.03 6.06 26.14
C PHE A 71 -12.44 4.92 27.08
N PRO A 72 -11.50 4.13 27.62
CA PRO A 72 -11.78 3.18 28.69
C PRO A 72 -12.28 3.95 29.92
N GLY A 73 -13.56 3.79 30.27
CA GLY A 73 -14.18 4.49 31.40
C GLY A 73 -14.40 6.00 31.21
N GLY A 74 -13.93 6.60 30.11
CA GLY A 74 -14.04 8.04 29.84
C GLY A 74 -15.23 8.46 28.98
N GLY A 75 -16.02 7.51 28.49
CA GLY A 75 -17.19 7.76 27.64
C GLY A 75 -16.85 7.76 26.15
N ARG A 76 -17.85 8.14 25.33
CA ARG A 76 -17.77 8.22 23.87
C ARG A 76 -17.97 9.66 23.44
N HIS A 77 -17.20 10.13 22.47
CA HIS A 77 -17.23 11.51 21.97
C HIS A 77 -17.40 11.48 20.45
N GLY A 78 -18.26 12.35 19.92
CA GLY A 78 -18.19 12.69 18.50
C GLY A 78 -16.93 13.50 18.23
N ALA A 79 -16.28 13.25 17.11
CA ALA A 79 -15.01 13.90 16.77
C ALA A 79 -15.05 14.57 15.39
N LEU A 80 -14.32 15.67 15.26
CA LEU A 80 -14.03 16.30 13.97
C LEU A 80 -12.59 16.01 13.57
N VAL A 81 -12.37 15.59 12.32
CA VAL A 81 -11.02 15.54 11.74
C VAL A 81 -10.57 16.97 11.46
N VAL A 82 -9.51 17.42 12.14
CA VAL A 82 -9.00 18.80 12.02
C VAL A 82 -7.75 18.93 11.15
N ASP A 83 -6.99 17.85 10.97
CA ASP A 83 -5.86 17.79 10.05
C ASP A 83 -5.50 16.34 9.69
N ILE A 84 -4.92 16.15 8.52
CA ILE A 84 -4.39 14.87 8.04
C ILE A 84 -3.03 15.10 7.35
N ASP A 85 -2.05 14.31 7.71
CA ASP A 85 -0.77 14.17 7.03
C ASP A 85 -0.62 12.72 6.54
N ARG A 86 -0.98 12.48 5.28
CA ARG A 86 -0.90 11.13 4.68
C ARG A 86 0.53 10.62 4.53
N GLN A 87 1.48 11.53 4.34
CA GLN A 87 2.88 11.14 4.17
C GLN A 87 3.48 10.61 5.47
N ALA A 88 3.09 11.21 6.60
CA ALA A 88 3.45 10.74 7.93
C ALA A 88 2.46 9.72 8.52
N ASP A 89 1.40 9.37 7.80
CA ASP A 89 0.25 8.61 8.30
C ASP A 89 -0.28 9.10 9.66
N LEU A 90 -0.49 10.41 9.79
CA LEU A 90 -0.99 11.06 11.01
C LEU A 90 -2.31 11.78 10.75
N ALA A 91 -3.24 11.67 11.69
CA ALA A 91 -4.45 12.47 11.73
C ALA A 91 -4.63 13.10 13.11
N ALA A 92 -5.28 14.26 13.14
CA ALA A 92 -5.66 14.95 14.36
C ALA A 92 -7.17 15.10 14.42
N LEU A 93 -7.75 14.73 15.55
CA LEU A 93 -9.18 14.80 15.83
C LEU A 93 -9.44 15.75 16.98
N GLU A 94 -10.44 16.61 16.86
CA GLU A 94 -10.94 17.41 17.98
C GLU A 94 -12.15 16.70 18.59
N ILE A 95 -12.23 16.67 19.93
CA ILE A 95 -13.37 16.14 20.69
C ILE A 95 -13.85 17.16 21.74
N ALA A 96 -15.13 17.13 22.10
CA ALA A 96 -15.69 18.00 23.14
C ALA A 96 -15.55 17.40 24.54
N LYS A 97 -15.12 18.23 25.50
CA LYS A 97 -15.14 17.97 26.95
C LYS A 97 -14.61 16.58 27.36
N PRO A 98 -13.38 16.21 26.98
CA PRO A 98 -12.78 14.97 27.46
C PRO A 98 -12.68 14.98 28.99
N ARG A 99 -13.00 13.85 29.63
CA ARG A 99 -12.85 13.67 31.09
C ARG A 99 -11.57 12.91 31.46
N VAL A 100 -10.73 12.66 30.46
CA VAL A 100 -9.49 11.90 30.57
C VAL A 100 -8.32 12.87 30.47
N ALA A 101 -7.29 12.67 31.29
CA ALA A 101 -6.07 13.47 31.19
C ALA A 101 -5.32 13.17 29.89
N PRO A 102 -4.80 14.19 29.18
CA PRO A 102 -3.99 13.97 27.99
C PRO A 102 -2.67 13.28 28.33
N ALA A 103 -2.13 12.50 27.39
CA ALA A 103 -0.77 11.99 27.47
C ALA A 103 0.23 13.15 27.33
N ALA A 104 1.22 13.22 28.21
CA ALA A 104 2.36 14.09 28.00
C ALA A 104 3.10 13.67 26.72
N ILE A 105 3.62 14.63 25.95
CA ILE A 105 4.40 14.37 24.75
C ILE A 105 5.88 14.45 25.12
N ALA A 106 6.67 13.46 24.72
CA ALA A 106 8.12 13.51 24.92
C ALA A 106 8.72 14.65 24.07
N PRO A 107 9.65 15.44 24.61
CA PRO A 107 10.23 16.55 23.88
C PRO A 107 11.01 16.07 22.66
N ALA A 108 10.89 16.87 21.61
CA ALA A 108 11.43 16.65 20.27
C ALA A 108 12.94 16.34 20.18
N GLU A 109 13.71 16.83 21.15
CA GLU A 109 15.18 16.85 21.13
C GLU A 109 15.78 15.63 21.85
N GLU A 110 14.97 14.87 22.60
CA GLU A 110 15.38 13.63 23.30
C GLU A 110 15.51 12.42 22.34
N ALA A 111 15.67 12.64 21.03
CA ALA A 111 15.95 11.61 20.04
C ALA A 111 17.22 10.78 20.37
N VAL A 112 18.13 11.36 21.15
CA VAL A 112 19.37 10.72 21.64
C VAL A 112 19.10 9.75 22.81
N GLU A 113 18.02 9.93 23.58
CA GLU A 113 17.67 9.05 24.71
C GLU A 113 16.77 7.87 24.32
N LEU A 114 16.18 7.86 23.12
CA LEU A 114 15.39 6.72 22.64
C LEU A 114 16.20 5.42 22.52
N ALA A 115 17.52 5.53 22.31
CA ALA A 115 18.43 4.39 22.33
C ALA A 115 18.78 3.93 23.75
N ALA A 116 18.65 4.81 24.75
CA ALA A 116 18.93 4.55 26.17
C ALA A 116 17.68 4.08 26.95
N ALA A 117 16.48 4.41 26.47
CA ALA A 117 15.22 3.91 27.03
C ALA A 117 15.12 2.39 26.82
N THR A 118 15.07 1.64 27.93
CA THR A 118 15.11 0.17 27.92
C THR A 118 13.83 -0.46 27.37
N GLN A 119 12.68 0.22 27.49
CA GLN A 119 11.38 -0.31 27.05
C GLN A 119 10.41 0.80 26.64
N PHE A 120 9.69 0.55 25.55
CA PHE A 120 8.55 1.31 25.06
C PHE A 120 7.31 0.44 25.08
N ARG A 121 6.15 1.09 25.17
CA ARG A 121 4.86 0.43 25.21
C ARG A 121 3.96 0.99 24.11
N ALA A 122 3.61 0.18 23.13
CA ALA A 122 2.63 0.53 22.11
C ALA A 122 1.25 0.02 22.56
N CYS A 123 0.26 0.90 22.67
CA CYS A 123 -1.08 0.56 23.15
C CYS A 123 -2.15 0.85 22.10
N GLY A 124 -3.07 -0.09 21.92
CA GLY A 124 -4.17 0.01 20.97
C GLY A 124 -5.33 -0.94 21.31
N PHE A 125 -6.45 -0.77 20.63
CA PHE A 125 -7.69 -1.50 20.89
C PHE A 125 -7.86 -2.77 20.06
N GLY A 126 -7.00 -3.02 19.07
CA GLY A 126 -7.13 -4.13 18.15
C GLY A 126 -8.47 -4.18 17.40
N GLY A 127 -8.64 -5.18 16.55
CA GLY A 127 -9.90 -5.45 15.86
C GLY A 127 -11.02 -5.88 16.81
N ASP A 128 -10.68 -6.49 17.95
CA ASP A 128 -11.61 -6.95 18.97
C ASP A 128 -12.12 -5.83 19.90
N GLY A 129 -11.60 -4.60 19.74
CA GLY A 129 -11.98 -3.46 20.56
C GLY A 129 -11.49 -3.55 22.01
N ARG A 130 -10.57 -4.46 22.33
CA ARG A 130 -9.95 -4.59 23.66
C ARG A 130 -8.61 -3.86 23.69
N LEU A 131 -8.51 -2.89 24.58
CA LEU A 131 -7.26 -2.19 24.85
C LEU A 131 -6.20 -3.17 25.37
N GLN A 132 -5.11 -3.30 24.61
CA GLN A 132 -3.92 -4.06 24.98
C GLN A 132 -2.68 -3.25 24.65
N CYS A 133 -1.59 -3.57 25.32
CA CYS A 133 -0.30 -2.96 25.04
C CYS A 133 0.76 -4.02 24.83
N THR A 134 1.63 -3.80 23.84
CA THR A 134 2.84 -4.58 23.63
C THR A 134 4.04 -3.77 24.09
N THR A 135 5.02 -4.44 24.69
CA THR A 135 6.24 -3.82 25.21
C THR A 135 7.44 -4.29 24.41
N GLY A 136 8.31 -3.36 24.03
CA GLY A 136 9.60 -3.70 23.45
C GLY A 136 10.53 -2.52 23.30
N ARG A 137 11.76 -2.80 22.87
CA ARG A 137 12.82 -1.79 22.73
C ARG A 137 12.74 -1.08 21.38
N PHE A 138 13.29 0.11 21.31
CA PHE A 138 13.54 0.78 20.03
C PHE A 138 14.58 -0.01 19.21
N LEU A 139 14.32 -0.17 17.91
CA LEU A 139 15.14 -0.93 16.96
C LEU A 139 15.81 -0.03 15.91
N GLY A 140 15.54 1.27 15.94
CA GLY A 140 16.03 2.23 14.96
C GLY A 140 14.92 2.76 14.05
N GLN A 141 15.33 3.27 12.89
CA GLN A 141 14.44 3.90 11.92
C GLN A 141 14.37 3.08 10.63
N ALA A 142 13.33 3.30 9.83
CA ALA A 142 13.14 2.73 8.50
C ALA A 142 12.52 3.78 7.57
N GLY A 143 12.72 3.60 6.27
CA GLY A 143 12.24 4.49 5.22
C GLY A 143 13.30 5.49 4.74
N ASP A 144 12.87 6.49 3.97
CA ASP A 144 13.72 7.47 3.32
C ASP A 144 13.69 8.84 4.03
N ALA A 145 14.38 9.85 3.47
CA ALA A 145 14.44 11.20 4.03
C ALA A 145 13.07 11.88 4.20
N GLN A 146 12.06 11.43 3.44
CA GLN A 146 10.73 11.99 3.41
C GLN A 146 9.71 11.17 4.21
N ARG A 147 9.91 9.86 4.36
CA ARG A 147 9.04 8.93 5.08
C ARG A 147 9.84 8.12 6.10
N VAL A 148 10.15 8.75 7.23
CA VAL A 148 10.86 8.10 8.34
C VAL A 148 9.85 7.48 9.30
N SER A 149 9.93 6.16 9.48
CA SER A 149 9.22 5.42 10.51
C SER A 149 10.16 4.89 11.58
N TRP A 150 9.71 4.93 12.82
CA TRP A 150 10.41 4.35 13.96
C TRP A 150 10.01 2.89 14.14
N LYS A 151 10.99 2.05 14.50
CA LYS A 151 10.80 0.61 14.70
C LYS A 151 10.90 0.27 16.17
N PHE A 152 9.96 -0.54 16.64
CA PHE A 152 9.93 -1.06 18.01
C PHE A 152 9.78 -2.57 17.99
N ALA A 153 10.47 -3.27 18.89
CA ALA A 153 10.28 -4.70 19.08
C ALA A 153 8.88 -4.98 19.65
N GLY A 154 8.30 -6.11 19.27
CA GLY A 154 6.92 -6.45 19.60
C GLY A 154 5.98 -5.96 18.52
N ALA A 155 5.13 -6.85 18.00
CA ALA A 155 4.14 -6.49 17.00
C ALA A 155 2.86 -5.97 17.67
N VAL A 156 2.35 -4.85 17.15
CA VAL A 156 0.97 -4.44 17.32
C VAL A 156 0.04 -5.26 16.41
N ARG A 157 -1.26 -5.27 16.74
CA ARG A 157 -2.29 -6.04 16.04
C ARG A 157 -3.05 -5.15 15.06
N SER A 158 -3.77 -5.75 14.11
CA SER A 158 -4.75 -4.99 13.33
C SER A 158 -5.74 -4.30 14.26
N GLY A 159 -6.05 -3.02 14.00
CA GLY A 159 -6.85 -2.13 14.86
C GLY A 159 -6.09 -1.41 15.97
N ASP A 160 -4.83 -1.76 16.24
CA ASP A 160 -3.96 -0.95 17.10
C ASP A 160 -3.42 0.30 16.37
N SER A 161 -3.59 0.39 15.05
CA SER A 161 -3.20 1.54 14.22
C SER A 161 -3.81 2.86 14.73
N GLY A 162 -2.98 3.89 14.84
CA GLY A 162 -3.25 5.17 15.47
C GLY A 162 -3.01 5.19 16.98
N GLY A 163 -2.75 4.04 17.59
CA GLY A 163 -2.41 3.90 19.01
C GLY A 163 -1.08 4.57 19.36
N GLY A 164 -0.97 5.06 20.59
CA GLY A 164 0.25 5.71 21.06
C GLY A 164 1.36 4.72 21.40
N VAL A 165 2.60 5.09 21.09
CA VAL A 165 3.82 4.47 21.62
C VAL A 165 4.36 5.34 22.72
N PHE A 166 4.51 4.78 23.91
CA PHE A 166 4.89 5.49 25.13
C PHE A 166 6.26 5.04 25.62
N ASP A 167 7.04 5.98 26.19
CA ASP A 167 8.26 5.66 26.92
C ASP A 167 7.97 5.11 28.33
N SER A 168 9.01 4.84 29.11
CA SER A 168 8.90 4.34 30.47
C SER A 168 8.26 5.33 31.46
N GLN A 169 8.22 6.62 31.10
CA GLN A 169 7.56 7.68 31.88
C GLN A 169 6.09 7.85 31.47
N GLY A 170 5.61 7.11 30.48
CA GLY A 170 4.26 7.23 29.95
C GLY A 170 4.08 8.43 29.01
N ARG A 171 5.17 9.04 28.53
CA ARG A 171 5.10 10.13 27.54
C ARG A 171 4.98 9.54 26.15
N LEU A 172 4.15 10.14 25.30
CA LEU A 172 3.98 9.75 23.91
C LEU A 172 5.23 10.11 23.11
N VAL A 173 5.80 9.13 22.40
CA VAL A 173 6.98 9.28 21.54
C VAL A 173 6.71 9.05 20.06
N ALA A 174 5.68 8.25 19.73
CA ALA A 174 5.31 7.93 18.35
C ALA A 174 3.84 7.48 18.26
N VAL A 175 3.27 7.44 17.06
CA VAL A 175 1.94 6.89 16.75
C VAL A 175 2.10 5.64 15.90
N ALA A 176 1.66 4.48 16.39
CA ALA A 176 1.81 3.20 15.70
C ALA A 176 0.89 3.14 14.47
N TRP A 177 1.42 2.74 13.32
CA TRP A 177 0.63 2.61 12.08
C TRP A 177 0.60 1.21 11.50
N GLY A 178 1.51 0.33 11.88
CA GLY A 178 1.53 -1.04 11.38
C GLY A 178 2.56 -1.94 12.04
N ALA A 179 2.60 -3.20 11.64
CA ALA A 179 3.60 -4.16 12.09
C ALA A 179 3.95 -5.18 11.00
N THR A 180 5.22 -5.59 10.96
CA THR A 180 5.68 -6.78 10.22
C THR A 180 6.79 -7.48 10.99
N ASP A 181 6.88 -8.80 10.87
CA ASP A 181 7.97 -9.61 11.44
C ASP A 181 8.26 -9.40 12.93
N GLY A 182 7.20 -9.21 13.74
CA GLY A 182 7.35 -8.95 15.17
C GLY A 182 7.83 -7.54 15.52
N VAL A 183 7.83 -6.62 14.54
CA VAL A 183 8.26 -5.22 14.68
C VAL A 183 7.07 -4.29 14.46
N THR A 184 6.87 -3.35 15.38
CA THR A 184 5.94 -2.23 15.23
C THR A 184 6.60 -1.07 14.50
N TYR A 185 5.88 -0.49 13.55
CA TYR A 185 6.25 0.72 12.84
C TYR A 185 5.36 1.87 13.29
N ALA A 186 5.99 3.00 13.56
CA ALA A 186 5.30 4.15 14.12
C ALA A 186 5.85 5.48 13.57
N SER A 187 4.97 6.46 13.48
CA SER A 187 5.29 7.83 13.09
C SER A 187 5.77 8.59 14.32
N GLY A 188 7.09 8.75 14.43
CA GLY A 188 7.77 9.42 15.54
C GLY A 188 8.75 10.49 15.04
N GLY A 189 9.46 11.12 15.96
CA GLY A 189 10.55 12.05 15.65
C GLY A 189 10.12 13.26 14.81
N GLY A 190 10.86 13.53 13.72
CA GLY A 190 10.66 14.70 12.87
C GLY A 190 9.24 14.83 12.29
N PRO A 191 8.68 13.79 11.64
CA PRO A 191 7.31 13.78 11.15
C PRO A 191 6.27 14.13 12.23
N LEU A 192 6.28 13.41 13.36
CA LEU A 192 5.35 13.66 14.46
C LEU A 192 5.47 15.07 15.02
N ARG A 193 6.70 15.56 15.21
CA ARG A 193 6.96 16.93 15.70
C ARG A 193 6.39 17.99 14.76
N ARG A 194 6.66 17.89 13.46
CA ARG A 194 6.14 18.85 12.48
C ARG A 194 4.61 18.84 12.46
N PHE A 195 4.02 17.65 12.53
CA PHE A 195 2.58 17.50 12.61
C PHE A 195 2.01 18.18 13.86
N LEU A 196 2.56 17.88 15.03
CA LEU A 196 2.18 18.48 16.32
C LEU A 196 2.31 20.00 16.32
N GLN A 197 3.43 20.56 15.87
CA GLN A 197 3.63 22.01 15.77
C GLN A 197 2.54 22.66 14.91
N ARG A 198 2.20 22.02 13.78
CA ARG A 198 1.18 22.50 12.85
C ARG A 198 -0.24 22.43 13.43
N VAL A 199 -0.61 21.35 14.12
CA VAL A 199 -1.95 21.20 14.70
C VAL A 199 -2.14 22.00 15.98
N LEU A 200 -1.16 22.00 16.88
CA LEU A 200 -1.21 22.76 18.14
C LEU A 200 -1.12 24.27 17.87
N GLY A 201 -0.25 24.72 16.97
CA GLY A 201 -0.16 26.13 16.59
C GLY A 201 -1.49 26.68 16.07
N ARG A 202 -2.11 25.99 15.10
CA ARG A 202 -3.44 26.37 14.60
C ARG A 202 -4.53 26.28 15.66
N ARG A 203 -4.42 25.35 16.61
CA ARG A 203 -5.35 25.24 17.73
C ARG A 203 -5.26 26.46 18.64
N THR A 204 -4.06 26.85 19.03
CA THR A 204 -3.81 28.06 19.84
C THR A 204 -4.37 29.29 19.14
N GLU A 205 -4.11 29.45 17.83
CA GLU A 205 -4.69 30.56 17.04
C GLU A 205 -6.22 30.57 17.06
N ARG A 206 -6.88 29.40 16.91
CA ARG A 206 -8.35 29.31 16.97
C ARG A 206 -8.89 29.65 18.36
N VAL A 207 -8.22 29.20 19.42
CA VAL A 207 -8.63 29.49 20.80
C VAL A 207 -8.51 30.99 21.07
N LEU A 208 -7.42 31.62 20.64
CA LEU A 208 -7.22 33.07 20.78
C LEU A 208 -8.15 33.90 19.90
N ALA A 209 -8.46 33.43 18.68
CA ALA A 209 -9.36 34.12 17.75
C ALA A 209 -10.84 34.01 18.16
N ARG A 210 -11.20 32.99 18.96
CA ARG A 210 -12.53 32.89 19.56
C ARG A 210 -12.66 33.99 20.60
N ARG A 211 -13.31 35.10 20.20
CA ARG A 211 -13.87 36.08 21.15
C ARG A 211 -14.62 35.30 22.23
N PRO A 212 -14.50 35.66 23.52
CA PRO A 212 -15.25 35.00 24.59
C PRO A 212 -16.74 35.24 24.36
N VAL A 213 -17.36 34.38 23.57
CA VAL A 213 -18.81 34.27 23.50
C VAL A 213 -19.19 33.78 24.89
N ARG A 214 -20.01 34.55 25.60
CA ARG A 214 -20.65 34.07 26.83
C ARG A 214 -21.27 32.72 26.50
N LEU A 215 -20.63 31.65 26.97
CA LEU A 215 -21.10 30.30 26.77
C LEU A 215 -22.50 30.27 27.36
N ALA A 216 -23.52 30.08 26.51
CA ALA A 216 -24.81 29.64 26.99
C ALA A 216 -24.56 28.42 27.89
N PRO A 217 -25.30 28.28 29.02
CA PRO A 217 -25.10 27.19 29.95
C PRO A 217 -24.98 25.89 29.17
N ALA A 218 -23.84 25.22 29.39
CA ALA A 218 -23.45 24.03 28.67
C ALA A 218 -24.66 23.10 28.55
N ALA A 219 -25.12 22.84 27.33
CA ALA A 219 -26.01 21.72 27.10
C ALA A 219 -25.33 20.50 27.73
N ASP A 220 -26.01 19.89 28.72
CA ASP A 220 -25.59 18.63 29.30
C ASP A 220 -25.39 17.63 28.17
N CYS A 221 -24.42 16.72 28.32
CA CYS A 221 -24.21 15.62 27.38
C CYS A 221 -24.98 14.40 27.93
N PRO A 222 -26.31 14.27 27.70
CA PRO A 222 -27.17 13.32 28.43
C PRO A 222 -26.77 11.86 28.25
N ASN A 223 -26.07 11.53 27.16
CA ASN A 223 -25.70 10.15 26.81
C ASN A 223 -24.18 9.92 26.82
N GLY A 224 -23.41 10.81 27.45
CA GLY A 224 -21.93 10.79 27.42
C GLY A 224 -21.32 11.22 26.07
N MET A 225 -22.09 11.13 24.98
CA MET A 225 -21.77 11.70 23.67
C MET A 225 -21.95 13.21 23.68
N CYS A 226 -20.86 13.96 23.76
CA CYS A 226 -20.88 15.39 23.48
C CYS A 226 -20.70 15.60 21.97
N PRO A 227 -21.75 15.96 21.21
CA PRO A 227 -21.57 16.26 19.80
C PRO A 227 -20.74 17.53 19.66
N LEU A 228 -19.59 17.44 19.00
CA LEU A 228 -19.06 18.60 18.30
C LEU A 228 -19.96 18.83 17.10
N VAL A 229 -21.09 19.51 17.33
CA VAL A 229 -21.92 19.99 16.24
C VAL A 229 -21.02 20.93 15.44
N PRO A 230 -20.70 20.63 14.16
CA PRO A 230 -20.09 21.63 13.31
C PRO A 230 -21.04 22.81 13.40
N ARG A 231 -20.59 23.95 13.94
CA ARG A 231 -21.36 25.18 13.85
C ARG A 231 -21.36 25.53 12.37
N GLY A 232 -22.28 24.91 11.62
CA GLY A 232 -22.65 25.37 10.31
C GLY A 232 -22.96 26.84 10.48
N ASN A 233 -22.39 27.68 9.62
CA ASN A 233 -22.83 29.06 9.49
C ASN A 233 -24.35 29.00 9.37
N ALA A 234 -25.06 29.32 10.44
CA ALA A 234 -26.46 29.66 10.40
C ALA A 234 -26.50 31.02 9.69
N GLY A 235 -26.27 30.99 8.38
CA GLY A 235 -26.63 32.06 7.49
C GLY A 235 -28.13 32.19 7.65
N SER A 236 -28.53 33.27 8.31
CA SER A 236 -29.87 33.81 8.25
C SER A 236 -30.29 33.77 6.78
N ALA A 237 -31.17 32.85 6.42
CA ALA A 237 -31.83 32.91 5.13
C ALA A 237 -32.46 34.30 4.99
N PRO A 238 -32.26 35.03 3.89
CA PRO A 238 -32.99 36.27 3.66
C PRO A 238 -34.47 35.93 3.69
N ARG A 239 -35.19 36.60 4.58
CA ARG A 239 -36.64 36.56 4.68
C ARG A 239 -37.16 37.08 3.33
N VAL A 240 -37.72 36.18 2.52
CA VAL A 240 -38.47 36.59 1.33
C VAL A 240 -39.72 37.29 1.85
N GLU A 241 -39.66 38.62 1.81
CA GLU A 241 -40.76 39.51 2.09
C GLU A 241 -41.68 39.48 0.87
N THR A 242 -42.81 38.80 1.01
CA THR A 242 -43.88 38.84 0.01
C THR A 242 -44.68 40.13 0.21
N ASP A 243 -44.47 41.11 -0.67
CA ASP A 243 -45.37 42.26 -0.80
C ASP A 243 -46.68 41.84 -1.50
N PRO A 244 -47.86 42.26 -1.00
CA PRO A 244 -49.11 42.13 -1.70
C PRO A 244 -49.45 43.42 -2.48
N ALA A 245 -49.92 43.19 -3.71
CA ALA A 245 -50.96 43.95 -4.43
C ALA A 245 -50.82 45.48 -4.62
N GLY A 246 -50.90 45.88 -5.89
CA GLY A 246 -51.87 46.92 -6.27
C GLY A 246 -51.43 47.91 -7.34
N ASN A 247 -52.00 47.73 -8.55
CA ASN A 247 -52.58 48.74 -9.46
C ASN A 247 -51.82 50.05 -9.72
N GLY A 248 -51.60 50.54 -10.94
CA GLY A 248 -52.20 50.28 -12.25
C GLY A 248 -52.22 51.60 -13.06
N HIS A 249 -52.52 51.49 -14.37
CA HIS A 249 -52.87 52.55 -15.34
C HIS A 249 -51.70 53.42 -15.86
N ALA A 250 -51.60 53.80 -17.14
CA ALA A 250 -52.37 53.51 -18.35
C ALA A 250 -51.61 54.05 -19.60
N ALA A 251 -51.89 53.44 -20.75
CA ALA A 251 -52.10 54.00 -22.10
C ALA A 251 -51.02 54.88 -22.79
N GLY A 252 -50.73 54.53 -24.04
CA GLY A 252 -50.23 55.47 -25.05
C GLY A 252 -49.58 54.80 -26.26
N ALA A 253 -50.32 54.71 -27.37
CA ALA A 253 -49.94 54.04 -28.62
C ALA A 253 -49.13 54.94 -29.60
N VAL A 254 -48.83 54.35 -30.77
CA VAL A 254 -48.38 54.95 -32.06
C VAL A 254 -46.85 55.11 -32.19
N GLY A 255 -46.16 54.72 -33.26
CA GLY A 255 -46.53 54.15 -34.55
C GLY A 255 -45.28 53.83 -35.39
N ALA A 256 -45.48 53.14 -36.51
CA ALA A 256 -44.45 52.76 -37.48
C ALA A 256 -44.28 53.80 -38.60
N GLY A 257 -43.07 53.92 -39.14
CA GLY A 257 -42.70 54.65 -40.37
C GLY A 257 -41.18 54.92 -40.39
N ALA A 258 -40.36 54.19 -41.14
CA ALA A 258 -40.08 54.27 -42.58
C ALA A 258 -39.22 55.47 -43.04
N LEU A 259 -37.95 55.15 -43.37
CA LEU A 259 -37.11 55.62 -44.50
C LEU A 259 -36.77 57.11 -44.73
N VAL A 260 -35.61 57.29 -45.41
CA VAL A 260 -34.93 58.52 -45.90
C VAL A 260 -34.04 59.18 -44.84
N GLY A 261 -32.75 59.48 -45.03
CA GLY A 261 -31.88 59.54 -46.20
C GLY A 261 -31.03 60.83 -46.13
N ARG A 262 -29.69 60.68 -46.21
CA ARG A 262 -28.65 61.72 -46.44
C ARG A 262 -28.43 62.82 -45.41
N GLY A 263 -27.16 63.00 -45.05
CA GLY A 263 -26.62 64.22 -44.43
C GLY A 263 -25.18 64.04 -43.97
N VAL A 264 -24.26 64.20 -44.92
CA VAL A 264 -22.81 64.38 -44.70
C VAL A 264 -22.62 65.55 -43.74
N ASP A 265 -21.94 65.37 -42.60
CA ASP A 265 -21.27 66.46 -41.89
C ASP A 265 -20.09 65.91 -41.07
N GLU A 266 -18.89 66.22 -41.56
CA GLU A 266 -17.61 66.07 -40.89
C GLU A 266 -17.55 67.02 -39.69
N ARG A 267 -17.70 66.47 -38.47
CA ARG A 267 -17.25 67.12 -37.25
C ARG A 267 -16.42 66.14 -36.44
N GLU A 268 -15.11 66.33 -36.58
CA GLU A 268 -14.03 66.11 -35.62
C GLU A 268 -14.52 65.72 -34.21
N SER A 269 -14.82 64.43 -34.03
CA SER A 269 -15.13 63.83 -32.75
C SER A 269 -13.88 63.13 -32.24
N THR A 270 -13.24 63.77 -31.26
CA THR A 270 -12.16 63.23 -30.42
C THR A 270 -12.55 61.81 -29.99
N PRO A 271 -11.68 60.78 -30.18
CA PRO A 271 -12.01 59.43 -29.75
C PRO A 271 -12.21 59.43 -28.23
N PRO A 272 -13.30 58.86 -27.70
CA PRO A 272 -13.37 58.59 -26.28
C PRO A 272 -12.19 57.69 -25.96
N ALA A 273 -11.39 58.08 -24.95
CA ALA A 273 -10.33 57.23 -24.43
C ALA A 273 -10.94 55.86 -24.16
N SER A 274 -10.59 54.89 -25.00
CA SER A 274 -10.94 53.49 -24.83
C SER A 274 -10.34 53.06 -23.50
N ALA A 275 -11.16 53.11 -22.46
CA ALA A 275 -10.82 52.53 -21.17
C ALA A 275 -10.55 51.07 -21.45
N CYS A 276 -9.26 50.71 -21.48
CA CYS A 276 -8.83 49.35 -21.72
C CYS A 276 -9.46 48.48 -20.63
N ASP A 277 -10.28 47.54 -21.07
CA ASP A 277 -10.99 46.54 -20.26
C ASP A 277 -10.02 45.46 -19.73
N CYS A 278 -8.83 45.89 -19.34
CA CYS A 278 -7.77 45.03 -18.82
C CYS A 278 -8.12 44.49 -17.43
N GLY A 279 -8.97 45.20 -16.67
CA GLY A 279 -9.42 44.77 -15.35
C GLY A 279 -10.23 43.47 -15.43
N ASP A 280 -11.23 43.42 -16.31
CA ASP A 280 -12.10 42.26 -16.45
C ASP A 280 -11.35 41.08 -17.08
N ALA A 281 -10.45 41.36 -18.03
CA ALA A 281 -9.57 40.34 -18.59
C ALA A 281 -8.62 39.73 -17.55
N LEU A 282 -8.02 40.54 -16.66
CA LEU A 282 -7.16 40.07 -15.56
C LEU A 282 -7.95 39.28 -14.52
N ALA A 283 -9.16 39.72 -14.17
CA ALA A 283 -10.04 39.00 -13.24
C ALA A 283 -10.43 37.63 -13.81
N ALA A 284 -10.82 37.56 -15.09
CA ALA A 284 -11.13 36.31 -15.76
C ALA A 284 -9.93 35.35 -15.83
N LEU A 285 -8.72 35.89 -16.03
CA LEU A 285 -7.48 35.10 -16.02
C LEU A 285 -7.18 34.55 -14.62
N GLY A 286 -7.39 35.35 -13.58
CA GLY A 286 -7.27 34.92 -12.18
C GLY A 286 -8.21 33.77 -11.83
N THR A 287 -9.47 33.84 -12.26
CA THR A 287 -10.44 32.74 -12.07
C THR A 287 -9.98 31.46 -12.78
N ARG A 288 -9.49 31.57 -14.02
CA ARG A 288 -9.01 30.39 -14.79
C ARG A 288 -7.78 29.74 -14.16
N VAL A 289 -6.84 30.54 -13.64
CA VAL A 289 -5.67 30.00 -12.92
C VAL A 289 -6.11 29.27 -11.66
N HIS A 290 -7.04 29.85 -10.90
CA HIS A 290 -7.56 29.21 -9.68
C HIS A 290 -8.28 27.89 -9.97
N THR A 291 -9.07 27.82 -11.05
CA THR A 291 -9.73 26.57 -11.48
C THR A 291 -8.70 25.51 -11.89
N LEU A 292 -7.66 25.88 -12.65
CA LEU A 292 -6.60 24.94 -13.05
C LEU A 292 -5.80 24.42 -11.84
N GLU A 293 -5.55 25.26 -10.84
CA GLU A 293 -4.92 24.83 -9.59
C GLU A 293 -5.80 23.83 -8.83
N GLN A 294 -7.11 24.08 -8.74
CA GLN A 294 -8.05 23.15 -8.10
C GLN A 294 -8.16 21.82 -8.85
N ASP A 295 -8.18 21.84 -10.18
CA ASP A 295 -8.23 20.63 -11.00
C ASP A 295 -6.96 19.80 -10.86
N THR A 296 -5.79 20.45 -10.85
CA THR A 296 -4.50 19.78 -10.64
C THR A 296 -4.42 19.14 -9.25
N GLN A 297 -4.90 19.83 -8.20
CA GLN A 297 -4.98 19.27 -6.86
C GLN A 297 -5.96 18.09 -6.78
N THR A 298 -7.06 18.15 -7.52
CA THR A 298 -8.06 17.07 -7.57
C THR A 298 -7.52 15.83 -8.29
N PHE A 299 -6.75 16.02 -9.37
CA PHE A 299 -6.11 14.93 -10.09
C PHE A 299 -5.03 14.24 -9.25
N ALA A 300 -4.13 15.00 -8.63
CA ALA A 300 -3.11 14.48 -7.71
C ALA A 300 -3.74 13.72 -6.53
N ARG A 301 -4.92 14.15 -6.06
CA ARG A 301 -5.68 13.47 -5.01
C ARG A 301 -6.26 12.13 -5.47
N ARG A 302 -6.73 12.03 -6.72
CA ARG A 302 -7.25 10.76 -7.28
C ARG A 302 -6.15 9.74 -7.49
N GLU A 303 -5.03 10.15 -8.06
CA GLU A 303 -3.90 9.25 -8.31
C GLU A 303 -3.31 8.68 -7.01
N GLN A 304 -3.20 9.51 -5.97
CA GLN A 304 -2.78 9.04 -4.65
C GLN A 304 -3.77 8.04 -4.04
N LEU A 305 -5.08 8.26 -4.20
CA LEU A 305 -6.10 7.33 -3.70
C LEU A 305 -6.03 5.97 -4.41
N ASP A 306 -5.76 5.94 -5.71
CA ASP A 306 -5.59 4.69 -6.48
C ASP A 306 -4.33 3.92 -6.07
N GLU A 307 -3.24 4.62 -5.74
CA GLU A 307 -2.01 4.00 -5.22
C GLU A 307 -2.24 3.35 -3.83
N PHE A 308 -2.98 4.03 -2.95
CA PHE A 308 -3.31 3.48 -1.63
C PHE A 308 -4.31 2.32 -1.70
N ALA A 309 -5.31 2.39 -2.57
CA ALA A 309 -6.25 1.28 -2.77
C ALA A 309 -5.52 0.01 -3.22
N ARG A 310 -4.52 0.14 -4.10
CA ARG A 310 -3.66 -0.98 -4.53
C ARG A 310 -2.78 -1.51 -3.40
N ALA A 311 -2.23 -0.64 -2.54
CA ALA A 311 -1.41 -1.06 -1.42
C ALA A 311 -2.24 -1.85 -0.38
N ASP A 312 -3.47 -1.43 -0.13
CA ASP A 312 -4.38 -2.11 0.81
C ASP A 312 -4.89 -3.44 0.26
N GLU A 313 -5.19 -3.51 -1.05
CA GLU A 313 -5.53 -4.76 -1.74
C GLU A 313 -4.37 -5.78 -1.67
N VAL A 314 -3.13 -5.32 -1.86
CA VAL A 314 -1.94 -6.18 -1.71
C VAL A 314 -1.74 -6.62 -0.25
N ALA A 315 -2.00 -5.76 0.73
CA ALA A 315 -1.92 -6.10 2.14
C ALA A 315 -3.01 -7.10 2.56
N GLN A 316 -4.22 -6.96 2.02
CA GLN A 316 -5.33 -7.89 2.23
C GLN A 316 -5.04 -9.26 1.61
N LEU A 317 -4.57 -9.31 0.37
CA LEU A 317 -4.14 -10.57 -0.29
C LEU A 317 -2.99 -11.25 0.47
N ALA A 318 -2.07 -10.48 1.05
CA ALA A 318 -1.01 -11.00 1.90
C ALA A 318 -1.50 -11.50 3.28
N ALA A 319 -2.61 -10.94 3.79
CA ALA A 319 -3.27 -11.44 5.00
C ALA A 319 -4.02 -12.75 4.71
N GLU A 320 -4.81 -12.81 3.63
CA GLU A 320 -5.52 -14.01 3.19
C GLU A 320 -4.54 -15.17 2.92
N GLY A 321 -3.43 -14.90 2.24
CA GLY A 321 -2.39 -15.90 2.00
C GLY A 321 -1.68 -16.40 3.27
N ARG A 322 -1.72 -15.64 4.38
CA ARG A 322 -1.21 -16.11 5.68
C ARG A 322 -2.20 -17.04 6.38
N ASP A 323 -3.49 -16.73 6.30
CA ASP A 323 -4.56 -17.55 6.87
C ASP A 323 -4.70 -18.89 6.12
N GLU A 324 -4.52 -18.89 4.81
CA GLU A 324 -4.47 -20.13 4.04
C GLU A 324 -3.27 -21.00 4.45
N ARG A 325 -2.08 -20.41 4.62
CA ARG A 325 -0.88 -21.15 5.04
C ARG A 325 -0.99 -21.70 6.47
N SER A 326 -1.62 -20.97 7.39
CA SER A 326 -1.85 -21.45 8.75
C SER A 326 -2.84 -22.61 8.76
N SER A 327 -3.94 -22.51 7.99
CA SER A 327 -4.91 -23.60 7.84
C SER A 327 -4.31 -24.86 7.19
N LEU A 328 -3.40 -24.68 6.23
CA LEU A 328 -2.71 -25.78 5.55
C LEU A 328 -1.69 -26.44 6.48
N ALA A 329 -0.99 -25.66 7.31
CA ALA A 329 -0.11 -26.18 8.35
C ALA A 329 -0.87 -27.00 9.41
N GLU A 330 -2.06 -26.55 9.83
CA GLU A 330 -2.94 -27.29 10.74
C GLU A 330 -3.49 -28.59 10.11
N ARG A 331 -3.83 -28.55 8.82
CA ARG A 331 -4.22 -29.75 8.05
C ARG A 331 -3.07 -30.77 7.92
N ILE A 332 -1.84 -30.31 7.70
CA ILE A 332 -0.66 -31.19 7.68
C ILE A 332 -0.39 -31.77 9.07
N ALA A 333 -0.50 -30.95 10.13
CA ALA A 333 -0.28 -31.39 11.50
C ALA A 333 -1.34 -32.44 11.94
N SER A 334 -2.61 -32.24 11.56
CA SER A 334 -3.68 -33.20 11.84
C SER A 334 -3.47 -34.52 11.09
N LEU A 335 -3.05 -34.49 9.82
CA LEU A 335 -2.67 -35.70 9.06
C LEU A 335 -1.47 -36.45 9.67
N ALA A 336 -0.48 -35.71 10.19
CA ALA A 336 0.66 -36.31 10.89
C ALA A 336 0.26 -36.96 12.23
N SER A 337 -0.77 -36.42 12.90
CA SER A 337 -1.29 -36.97 14.15
C SER A 337 -2.16 -38.22 13.97
N GLY A 338 -2.80 -38.39 12.80
CA GLY A 338 -3.61 -39.55 12.43
C GLY A 338 -2.79 -40.80 12.07
N ALA A 339 -1.49 -40.67 11.81
CA ALA A 339 -0.60 -41.78 11.46
C ALA A 339 -0.01 -42.51 12.67
N LYS A 340 -0.73 -42.59 13.80
CA LYS A 340 -0.35 -43.39 14.98
C LYS A 340 -0.83 -44.84 14.84
N LEU A 341 -0.25 -45.57 13.89
CA LEU A 341 -0.27 -47.03 13.87
C LEU A 341 1.07 -47.51 13.31
N GLY A 342 2.05 -47.64 14.21
CA GLY A 342 3.35 -48.23 13.89
C GLY A 342 4.56 -47.39 14.28
N ARG A 343 4.76 -47.16 15.59
CA ARG A 343 6.09 -46.95 16.17
C ARG A 343 6.05 -47.05 17.70
N ALA A 344 5.75 -48.24 18.19
CA ALA A 344 6.01 -48.65 19.57
C ALA A 344 7.26 -49.53 19.60
N ALA A 345 8.44 -48.92 19.42
CA ALA A 345 9.75 -49.51 19.71
C ALA A 345 10.81 -48.40 19.55
N GLY A 346 11.16 -47.71 20.63
CA GLY A 346 12.20 -46.68 20.56
C GLY A 346 12.25 -45.63 21.65
N ALA A 347 11.52 -45.79 22.76
CA ALA A 347 11.53 -44.83 23.87
C ALA A 347 11.89 -45.46 25.23
N ALA A 348 12.60 -46.59 25.24
CA ALA A 348 12.99 -47.29 26.47
C ALA A 348 14.51 -47.35 26.72
N ALA A 349 15.36 -46.68 25.94
CA ALA A 349 16.82 -46.80 26.07
C ALA A 349 17.58 -45.51 26.42
N ALA A 350 16.90 -44.36 26.59
CA ALA A 350 17.57 -43.09 26.90
C ALA A 350 17.55 -42.70 28.39
N GLY A 351 16.78 -43.40 29.23
CA GLY A 351 16.66 -43.10 30.66
C GLY A 351 17.76 -43.69 31.56
N ALA A 352 18.62 -44.56 31.04
CA ALA A 352 19.52 -45.38 31.87
C ALA A 352 21.02 -45.00 31.80
N LEU A 353 21.42 -43.95 31.07
CA LEU A 353 22.85 -43.61 30.89
C LEU A 353 23.27 -42.18 31.27
N GLY A 354 22.39 -41.37 31.86
CA GLY A 354 22.81 -40.17 32.59
C GLY A 354 23.69 -39.16 31.81
N VAL A 355 23.46 -38.97 30.50
CA VAL A 355 24.20 -37.96 29.71
C VAL A 355 23.31 -36.74 29.49
N ALA A 356 23.30 -35.81 30.45
CA ALA A 356 22.83 -34.45 30.25
C ALA A 356 24.05 -33.55 30.02
N GLY A 357 24.49 -33.44 28.76
CA GLY A 357 25.61 -32.59 28.36
C GLY A 357 25.67 -32.41 26.84
N PRO A 358 26.40 -31.39 26.34
CA PRO A 358 26.38 -30.96 24.94
C PRO A 358 26.76 -32.04 23.91
N ALA A 359 27.40 -33.14 24.33
CA ALA A 359 27.69 -34.30 23.48
C ALA A 359 26.44 -35.11 23.08
N GLY A 360 25.35 -35.08 23.86
CA GLY A 360 24.12 -35.81 23.55
C GLY A 360 23.38 -35.27 22.31
N TRP A 361 23.54 -33.98 22.03
CA TRP A 361 22.97 -33.33 20.84
C TRP A 361 23.71 -33.75 19.54
N ALA A 362 24.99 -34.12 19.62
CA ALA A 362 25.76 -34.54 18.45
C ALA A 362 25.29 -35.89 17.86
N ILE A 363 24.77 -36.79 18.70
CA ILE A 363 24.25 -38.10 18.25
C ILE A 363 22.88 -37.95 17.57
N ILE A 364 22.05 -37.00 18.03
CA ILE A 364 20.75 -36.69 17.40
C ILE A 364 20.95 -35.97 16.05
N ALA A 365 21.97 -35.12 15.93
CA ALA A 365 22.35 -34.48 14.67
C ALA A 365 22.93 -35.48 13.65
N ALA A 366 23.70 -36.49 14.08
CA ALA A 366 24.22 -37.53 13.19
C ALA A 366 23.13 -38.43 12.59
N GLY A 367 22.01 -38.64 13.31
CA GLY A 367 20.88 -39.44 12.83
C GLY A 367 20.04 -38.80 11.73
N THR A 368 20.03 -37.46 11.64
CA THR A 368 19.17 -36.73 10.68
C THR A 368 19.81 -36.57 9.30
N ILE A 369 21.14 -36.59 9.19
CA ILE A 369 21.86 -36.50 7.90
C ILE A 369 21.87 -37.87 7.18
N GLY A 370 21.92 -38.99 7.91
CA GLY A 370 21.92 -40.34 7.31
C GLY A 370 20.61 -40.73 6.62
N GLY A 371 19.46 -40.23 7.09
CA GLY A 371 18.15 -40.53 6.52
C GLY A 371 17.91 -39.91 5.15
N TRP A 372 18.49 -38.73 4.89
CA TRP A 372 18.34 -38.02 3.62
C TRP A 372 19.09 -38.71 2.47
N TRP A 373 20.26 -39.29 2.76
CA TRP A 373 21.08 -39.97 1.76
C TRP A 373 20.51 -41.34 1.36
N LEU A 374 19.91 -42.08 2.29
CA LEU A 374 19.23 -43.35 1.99
C LEU A 374 17.94 -43.14 1.16
N GLY A 375 17.21 -42.05 1.39
CA GLY A 375 15.98 -41.71 0.65
C GLY A 375 16.22 -41.37 -0.82
N GLN A 376 17.33 -40.70 -1.16
CA GLN A 376 17.67 -40.40 -2.56
C GLN A 376 18.02 -41.65 -3.37
N ARG A 377 18.59 -42.68 -2.74
CA ARG A 377 19.01 -43.92 -3.43
C ARG A 377 17.81 -44.81 -3.80
N TRP A 378 16.70 -44.73 -3.05
CA TRP A 378 15.47 -45.47 -3.33
C TRP A 378 14.61 -44.79 -4.42
N ARG A 379 14.57 -43.45 -4.48
CA ARG A 379 13.87 -42.71 -5.56
C ARG A 379 14.48 -42.97 -6.95
N LYS A 380 15.81 -43.17 -7.06
CA LYS A 380 16.46 -43.52 -8.34
C LYS A 380 16.15 -44.96 -8.81
N ARG A 381 15.77 -45.88 -7.91
CA ARG A 381 15.35 -47.24 -8.28
C ARG A 381 13.88 -47.33 -8.72
N ALA A 382 13.01 -46.46 -8.20
CA ALA A 382 11.61 -46.40 -8.61
C ALA A 382 11.45 -45.89 -10.06
N LYS A 383 12.21 -44.87 -10.47
CA LYS A 383 12.17 -44.33 -11.85
C LYS A 383 12.68 -45.31 -12.93
N ARG A 384 13.54 -46.28 -12.57
CA ARG A 384 14.03 -47.31 -13.52
C ARG A 384 13.03 -48.44 -13.80
N LYS A 385 12.02 -48.65 -12.96
CA LYS A 385 10.97 -49.66 -13.21
C LYS A 385 9.80 -49.14 -14.04
N GLN A 386 9.69 -47.82 -14.22
CA GLN A 386 8.58 -47.21 -14.95
C GLN A 386 8.87 -46.97 -16.44
N SER A 387 10.14 -47.10 -16.88
CA SER A 387 10.53 -46.92 -18.29
C SER A 387 10.57 -48.22 -19.12
N SER A 388 10.12 -49.35 -18.58
CA SER A 388 10.14 -50.65 -19.28
C SER A 388 8.76 -51.22 -19.63
N SER A 389 7.70 -50.39 -19.60
CA SER A 389 6.33 -50.82 -19.84
C SER A 389 5.61 -49.92 -20.84
N SER A 390 6.13 -49.84 -22.07
CA SER A 390 5.33 -49.42 -23.24
C SER A 390 5.97 -49.94 -24.53
N ARG A 391 5.80 -51.23 -24.81
CA ARG A 391 5.99 -51.75 -26.16
C ARG A 391 4.90 -52.78 -26.45
N ALA A 392 3.88 -52.34 -27.17
CA ALA A 392 2.86 -53.20 -27.77
C ALA A 392 3.37 -53.74 -29.13
N PRO A 393 2.90 -54.92 -29.58
CA PRO A 393 3.49 -55.66 -30.69
C PRO A 393 2.84 -55.34 -32.04
N ARG A 394 3.64 -55.42 -33.12
CA ARG A 394 3.18 -55.51 -34.52
C ARG A 394 3.48 -56.93 -35.02
N ALA A 395 2.45 -57.65 -35.48
CA ALA A 395 2.53 -58.85 -36.31
C ALA A 395 2.66 -58.39 -37.79
N SER A 396 3.66 -58.85 -38.58
CA SER A 396 3.69 -60.07 -39.42
C SER A 396 2.66 -59.99 -40.58
N THR A 397 2.94 -60.17 -41.89
CA THR A 397 3.88 -61.10 -42.58
C THR A 397 3.89 -60.83 -44.11
N LEU A 398 4.82 -61.49 -44.83
CA LEU A 398 4.96 -61.73 -46.30
C LEU A 398 5.82 -60.70 -47.07
N ALA A 399 6.75 -61.02 -47.98
CA ALA A 399 7.46 -62.23 -48.43
C ALA A 399 8.68 -61.75 -49.29
N PRO A 400 9.69 -62.58 -49.59
CA PRO A 400 10.94 -62.15 -50.24
C PRO A 400 11.03 -62.55 -51.72
N GLU A 401 11.58 -61.70 -52.60
CA GLU A 401 12.22 -62.18 -53.83
C GLU A 401 13.17 -61.15 -54.49
N ALA A 402 14.38 -61.64 -54.78
CA ALA A 402 15.30 -61.36 -55.88
C ALA A 402 15.43 -59.93 -56.46
N THR A 403 16.63 -59.33 -56.42
CA THR A 403 17.63 -59.44 -57.52
C THR A 403 18.92 -58.67 -57.17
N ALA A 404 20.04 -59.34 -57.36
CA ALA A 404 21.36 -58.76 -57.46
C ALA A 404 21.63 -58.35 -58.91
N ALA A 405 22.18 -57.15 -59.13
CA ALA A 405 23.13 -56.78 -60.18
C ALA A 405 23.03 -55.27 -60.47
N ALA A 406 24.08 -54.52 -60.13
CA ALA A 406 24.68 -53.46 -60.96
C ALA A 406 25.61 -52.63 -60.08
N ALA A 407 26.86 -53.09 -59.98
CA ALA A 407 27.99 -52.23 -59.69
C ALA A 407 28.23 -51.35 -60.92
N GLY A 408 28.28 -50.04 -60.72
CA GLY A 408 28.54 -49.07 -61.78
C GLY A 408 28.88 -47.70 -61.20
N THR A 409 30.17 -47.49 -60.98
CA THR A 409 30.89 -46.23 -61.20
C THR A 409 30.19 -44.93 -60.78
N PHE A 410 30.53 -44.44 -59.59
CA PHE A 410 30.44 -43.00 -59.28
C PHE A 410 31.73 -42.33 -59.76
N PRO A 411 31.67 -41.32 -60.64
CA PRO A 411 32.82 -40.48 -60.92
C PRO A 411 33.05 -39.52 -59.75
N GLU A 412 34.31 -39.47 -59.30
CA GLU A 412 34.89 -38.37 -58.56
C GLU A 412 34.67 -37.08 -59.35
N ASN A 413 33.84 -36.19 -58.81
CA ASN A 413 33.91 -34.77 -59.11
C ASN A 413 34.39 -34.09 -57.82
N ASP A 414 35.70 -33.94 -57.75
CA ASP A 414 36.35 -32.82 -57.09
C ASP A 414 35.84 -31.50 -57.70
N ASP A 415 35.92 -30.42 -56.91
CA ASP A 415 35.53 -29.05 -57.22
C ASP A 415 34.04 -28.70 -57.03
N ALA A 416 33.60 -28.69 -55.77
CA ALA A 416 32.45 -27.89 -55.35
C ALA A 416 32.75 -27.12 -54.06
N ASN A 417 33.26 -25.90 -54.26
CA ASN A 417 33.08 -24.71 -53.44
C ASN A 417 32.81 -24.98 -51.96
N ALA A 418 33.86 -24.86 -51.15
CA ALA A 418 33.73 -24.44 -49.76
C ALA A 418 33.08 -23.05 -49.74
N ALA A 419 31.75 -23.01 -49.81
CA ALA A 419 30.95 -21.88 -49.39
C ALA A 419 31.11 -21.79 -47.88
N GLU A 420 32.18 -21.12 -47.49
CA GLU A 420 32.41 -20.59 -46.16
C GLU A 420 31.09 -19.99 -45.70
N THR A 421 30.39 -20.70 -44.80
CA THR A 421 29.16 -20.20 -44.19
C THR A 421 29.61 -19.11 -43.26
N THR A 422 29.82 -17.91 -43.82
CA THR A 422 30.01 -16.68 -43.07
C THR A 422 28.70 -16.47 -42.33
N VAL A 423 28.67 -16.91 -41.07
CA VAL A 423 27.66 -16.50 -40.11
C VAL A 423 27.80 -14.99 -40.02
N ASN A 424 26.96 -14.29 -40.78
CA ASN A 424 26.88 -12.86 -40.75
C ASN A 424 26.42 -12.50 -39.33
N VAL A 425 27.37 -12.07 -38.50
CA VAL A 425 27.10 -11.57 -37.15
C VAL A 425 26.24 -10.33 -37.36
N GLN A 426 24.92 -10.54 -37.30
CA GLN A 426 23.95 -9.46 -37.38
C GLN A 426 24.28 -8.49 -36.27
N GLN A 427 24.75 -7.30 -36.65
CA GLN A 427 24.92 -6.23 -35.68
C GLN A 427 23.56 -5.96 -35.03
N PRO A 428 23.50 -5.80 -33.70
CA PRO A 428 22.27 -5.42 -33.02
C PRO A 428 21.72 -4.18 -33.71
N ILE A 429 20.48 -4.25 -34.20
CA ILE A 429 19.76 -3.07 -34.70
C ILE A 429 19.81 -2.03 -33.59
N GLU A 430 20.34 -0.83 -33.88
CA GLU A 430 20.25 0.30 -32.96
C GLU A 430 18.78 0.45 -32.57
N ARG A 431 18.52 0.12 -31.31
CA ARG A 431 17.22 0.27 -30.66
C ARG A 431 16.78 1.70 -30.91
N ASP A 432 15.50 1.95 -31.22
CA ASP A 432 15.00 3.32 -31.28
C ASP A 432 15.04 3.89 -29.87
N ASP A 433 16.20 4.44 -29.51
CA ASP A 433 16.50 4.98 -28.20
C ASP A 433 15.56 6.12 -27.85
N ARG A 434 14.82 6.67 -28.84
CA ARG A 434 13.87 7.74 -28.62
C ARG A 434 12.63 7.26 -27.85
N GLU A 435 12.06 6.12 -28.22
CA GLU A 435 10.89 5.55 -27.53
C GLU A 435 11.28 4.99 -26.17
N ALA A 436 12.43 4.31 -26.07
CA ALA A 436 12.95 3.86 -24.78
C ALA A 436 13.23 5.05 -23.84
N ARG A 437 13.79 6.16 -24.36
CA ARG A 437 13.96 7.41 -23.58
C ARG A 437 12.63 8.07 -23.23
N GLN A 438 11.61 7.98 -24.08
CA GLN A 438 10.28 8.51 -23.80
C GLN A 438 9.57 7.71 -22.69
N LEU A 439 9.66 6.38 -22.70
CA LEU A 439 9.11 5.52 -21.65
C LEU A 439 9.87 5.68 -20.32
N LEU A 440 11.21 5.79 -20.37
CA LEU A 440 12.04 6.12 -19.21
C LEU A 440 11.67 7.49 -18.62
N ARG A 441 11.43 8.48 -19.48
CA ARG A 441 11.04 9.83 -19.06
C ARG A 441 9.62 9.84 -18.51
N LEU A 442 8.71 9.03 -19.04
CA LEU A 442 7.34 8.87 -18.53
C LEU A 442 7.35 8.23 -17.14
N SER A 443 8.07 7.12 -16.97
CA SER A 443 8.22 6.43 -15.67
C SER A 443 8.87 7.35 -14.61
N GLN A 444 9.90 8.14 -15.00
CA GLN A 444 10.50 9.15 -14.12
C GLN A 444 9.56 10.31 -13.76
N LEU A 445 8.70 10.76 -14.69
CA LEU A 445 7.71 11.81 -14.43
C LEU A 445 6.59 11.32 -13.51
N GLU A 446 6.26 10.04 -13.58
CA GLU A 446 5.30 9.37 -12.69
C GLU A 446 5.93 8.95 -11.35
N GLY A 447 7.20 9.28 -11.11
CA GLY A 447 7.92 8.93 -9.87
C GLY A 447 8.19 7.44 -9.70
N ARG A 448 7.99 6.63 -10.75
CA ARG A 448 8.26 5.20 -10.77
C ARG A 448 9.71 4.95 -11.15
N ASP A 449 10.31 3.90 -10.57
CA ASP A 449 11.65 3.44 -10.96
C ASP A 449 11.51 2.50 -12.17
N PRO A 450 12.01 2.87 -13.37
CA PRO A 450 11.91 2.04 -14.56
C PRO A 450 12.51 0.65 -14.39
N LEU A 451 13.50 0.50 -13.49
CA LEU A 451 14.10 -0.78 -13.16
C LEU A 451 13.12 -1.66 -12.37
N GLN A 452 12.35 -1.07 -11.46
CA GLN A 452 11.34 -1.79 -10.68
C GLN A 452 10.19 -2.26 -11.58
N ASP A 453 9.73 -1.42 -12.51
CA ASP A 453 8.69 -1.79 -13.48
C ASP A 453 9.14 -2.97 -14.37
N ALA A 454 10.39 -2.94 -14.84
CA ALA A 454 10.97 -4.03 -15.62
C ALA A 454 11.11 -5.33 -14.82
N VAL A 455 11.53 -5.24 -13.55
CA VAL A 455 11.66 -6.39 -12.64
C VAL A 455 10.27 -6.95 -12.31
N ALA A 456 9.28 -6.11 -12.05
CA ALA A 456 7.90 -6.52 -11.78
C ALA A 456 7.28 -7.23 -12.99
N GLY A 457 7.45 -6.68 -14.20
CA GLY A 457 7.01 -7.32 -15.44
C GLY A 457 7.67 -8.67 -15.68
N ARG A 458 8.97 -8.80 -15.36
CA ARG A 458 9.69 -10.07 -15.45
C ARG A 458 9.17 -11.10 -14.45
N LEU A 459 8.96 -10.69 -13.20
CA LEU A 459 8.46 -11.57 -12.14
C LEU A 459 7.03 -12.07 -12.42
N ALA A 460 6.19 -11.21 -13.01
CA ALA A 460 4.85 -11.58 -13.47
C ALA A 460 4.90 -12.63 -14.58
N LEU A 461 5.77 -12.46 -15.58
CA LEU A 461 5.98 -13.44 -16.66
C LEU A 461 6.52 -14.78 -16.14
N ASP A 462 7.50 -14.76 -15.24
CA ASP A 462 8.06 -15.99 -14.67
C ASP A 462 7.01 -16.74 -13.82
N ARG A 463 6.08 -16.01 -13.16
CA ARG A 463 4.96 -16.61 -12.40
C ARG A 463 3.88 -17.19 -13.32
N LEU A 464 3.58 -16.54 -14.44
CA LEU A 464 2.69 -17.09 -15.47
C LEU A 464 3.27 -18.36 -16.09
N ASP A 465 4.58 -18.38 -16.37
CA ASP A 465 5.27 -19.57 -16.87
C ASP A 465 5.20 -20.72 -15.86
N ALA A 466 5.38 -20.44 -14.56
CA ALA A 466 5.25 -21.45 -13.52
C ALA A 466 3.82 -22.03 -13.38
N ILE A 467 2.78 -21.20 -13.59
CA ILE A 467 1.37 -21.65 -13.58
C ILE A 467 1.08 -22.50 -14.82
N ALA A 468 1.53 -22.04 -16.01
CA ALA A 468 1.32 -22.76 -17.27
C ALA A 468 1.99 -24.15 -17.27
N ASP A 469 3.17 -24.27 -16.65
CA ASP A 469 3.94 -25.53 -16.61
C ASP A 469 3.59 -26.45 -15.42
N GLY A 470 3.07 -25.88 -14.32
CA GLY A 470 2.97 -26.57 -13.03
C GLY A 470 1.56 -26.89 -12.54
N ASP A 471 0.51 -26.28 -13.09
CA ASP A 471 -0.85 -26.50 -12.62
C ASP A 471 -1.53 -27.71 -13.29
N ASP A 472 -2.19 -28.54 -12.50
CA ASP A 472 -2.98 -29.68 -13.00
C ASP A 472 -4.39 -29.25 -13.44
N ASP A 473 -4.79 -28.00 -13.17
CA ASP A 473 -6.10 -27.45 -13.54
C ASP A 473 -6.13 -26.84 -14.96
N PRO A 474 -6.82 -27.46 -15.94
CA PRO A 474 -6.80 -27.04 -17.35
C PRO A 474 -7.31 -25.60 -17.63
N PRO A 475 -8.37 -25.09 -16.98
CA PRO A 475 -8.83 -23.71 -17.14
C PRO A 475 -7.77 -22.69 -16.72
N HIS A 476 -7.06 -22.96 -15.61
CA HIS A 476 -6.07 -22.03 -15.08
C HIS A 476 -4.83 -21.94 -15.96
N ARG A 477 -4.38 -23.08 -16.53
CA ARG A 477 -3.33 -23.09 -17.56
C ARG A 477 -3.72 -22.32 -18.81
N THR A 478 -4.95 -22.54 -19.30
CA THR A 478 -5.46 -21.87 -20.51
C THR A 478 -5.49 -20.34 -20.30
N TRP A 479 -5.96 -19.89 -19.13
CA TRP A 479 -5.94 -18.48 -18.76
C TRP A 479 -4.51 -17.91 -18.71
N ALA A 480 -3.57 -18.63 -18.08
CA ALA A 480 -2.18 -18.18 -17.99
C ALA A 480 -1.53 -18.08 -19.38
N ASP A 481 -1.79 -19.03 -20.28
CA ASP A 481 -1.31 -19.00 -21.67
C ASP A 481 -1.94 -17.86 -22.48
N GLU A 482 -3.24 -17.59 -22.31
CA GLU A 482 -3.93 -16.46 -22.97
C GLU A 482 -3.38 -15.12 -22.52
N LEU A 483 -3.20 -14.92 -21.21
CA LEU A 483 -2.63 -13.70 -20.66
C LEU A 483 -1.17 -13.51 -21.09
N ARG A 484 -0.39 -14.60 -21.14
CA ARG A 484 0.99 -14.58 -21.65
C ARG A 484 1.02 -14.15 -23.12
N ARG A 485 0.10 -14.64 -23.95
CA ARG A 485 -0.02 -14.24 -25.36
C ARG A 485 -0.38 -12.76 -25.48
N GLU A 486 -1.40 -12.30 -24.74
CA GLU A 486 -1.83 -10.89 -24.78
C GLU A 486 -0.69 -9.95 -24.35
N LEU A 487 0.03 -10.27 -23.28
CA LEU A 487 1.17 -9.48 -22.82
C LEU A 487 2.30 -9.43 -23.85
N ARG A 488 2.58 -10.55 -24.55
CA ARG A 488 3.57 -10.57 -25.65
C ARG A 488 3.11 -9.77 -26.86
N GLU A 489 1.83 -9.84 -27.22
CA GLU A 489 1.25 -9.05 -28.31
C GLU A 489 1.35 -7.56 -27.99
N ARG A 490 0.88 -7.12 -26.82
CA ARG A 490 1.00 -5.72 -26.39
C ARG A 490 2.46 -5.25 -26.28
N PHE A 491 3.36 -6.11 -25.81
CA PHE A 491 4.78 -5.78 -25.78
C PHE A 491 5.36 -5.60 -27.18
N ASN A 492 4.97 -6.46 -28.13
CA ASN A 492 5.37 -6.32 -29.54
C ASN A 492 4.70 -5.12 -30.24
N GLU A 493 3.51 -4.69 -29.81
CA GLU A 493 2.89 -3.45 -30.30
C GLU A 493 3.65 -2.21 -29.83
N VAL A 494 4.06 -2.19 -28.56
CA VAL A 494 4.81 -1.08 -27.96
C VAL A 494 6.27 -1.08 -28.42
N ALA A 495 6.86 -2.24 -28.65
CA ALA A 495 8.24 -2.40 -29.06
C ALA A 495 8.35 -3.44 -30.19
N PRO A 496 7.97 -3.09 -31.44
CA PRO A 496 7.96 -4.01 -32.55
C PRO A 496 9.35 -4.55 -32.87
N THR A 497 9.56 -5.85 -32.63
CA THR A 497 10.77 -6.57 -33.00
C THR A 497 10.75 -6.92 -34.49
N LYS A 498 10.80 -5.92 -35.37
CA LYS A 498 10.93 -6.17 -36.81
C LYS A 498 12.37 -6.55 -37.14
N PHE A 499 12.63 -7.85 -37.28
CA PHE A 499 13.81 -8.34 -37.98
C PHE A 499 13.58 -8.20 -39.48
N GLN A 500 14.08 -7.13 -40.10
CA GLN A 500 14.17 -7.09 -41.56
C GLN A 500 15.28 -8.02 -42.01
N VAL A 501 14.91 -9.23 -42.45
CA VAL A 501 15.81 -10.07 -43.24
C VAL A 501 15.95 -9.40 -44.60
N LYS A 502 17.01 -8.63 -44.77
CA LYS A 502 17.39 -8.04 -46.06
C LYS A 502 17.82 -9.19 -46.97
N ALA A 503 16.90 -9.71 -47.77
CA ALA A 503 17.25 -10.65 -48.82
C ALA A 503 18.05 -9.90 -49.88
N GLU A 504 19.38 -10.02 -49.84
CA GLU A 504 20.25 -9.59 -50.93
C GLU A 504 20.02 -10.52 -52.13
N GLY A 505 19.01 -10.17 -52.94
CA GLY A 505 18.82 -10.72 -54.27
C GLY A 505 19.94 -10.21 -55.18
N GLY A 506 21.04 -10.94 -55.24
CA GLY A 506 22.12 -10.74 -56.21
C GLY A 506 21.66 -11.05 -57.63
N GLY A 507 20.98 -10.09 -58.27
CA GLY A 507 20.75 -10.11 -59.72
C GLY A 507 22.02 -9.75 -60.47
N ARG A 508 22.81 -10.75 -60.88
CA ARG A 508 23.87 -10.55 -61.88
C ARG A 508 23.21 -10.26 -63.24
N LYS A 509 23.27 -9.01 -63.69
CA LYS A 509 23.14 -8.68 -65.12
C LYS A 509 24.41 -9.15 -65.82
N ALA A 510 24.26 -10.05 -66.78
CA ALA A 510 25.27 -10.35 -67.77
C ALA A 510 25.29 -9.21 -68.81
N GLU A 511 26.37 -8.44 -68.86
CA GLU A 511 26.72 -7.66 -70.06
C GLU A 511 27.76 -8.46 -70.83
N GLY A 512 27.32 -9.00 -71.97
CA GLY A 512 28.21 -9.55 -72.98
C GLY A 512 28.86 -8.40 -73.75
N THR A 513 30.18 -8.48 -73.89
CA THR A 513 30.94 -7.72 -74.88
C THR A 513 31.93 -8.68 -75.52
N THR A 514 31.74 -8.94 -76.80
CA THR A 514 32.78 -9.47 -77.70
C THR A 514 32.53 -8.89 -79.10
N PRO A 515 33.61 -8.74 -79.89
CA PRO A 515 33.87 -7.63 -80.81
C PRO A 515 33.12 -7.64 -82.13
#